data_AF-A0AAW6LSL2-F1
#
_entry.id   AF-A0AAW6LSL2-F1
#
_cell.length_a   1.000
_cell.length_b   1.000
_cell.length_c   1.000
_cell.angle_alpha   90.00
_cell.angle_beta   90.00
_cell.angle_gamma   90.00
#
_symmetry.space_group_name_H-M   'P 1'
#
loop_
_entity.id
_entity.type
_entity.pdbx_description
1 polymer ?
#
loop_
_entity_poly.entity_id
_entity_poly.type
_entity_poly.pdbx_seq_one_letter_code
_entity_poly.pdbx_strand_id
1 'polypeptide(L)'
;MCQKYPGPRCTPHVRARLDSARKRLGSAQTLFDANPAITRNRQRLDSAKANLDARSAEYDATPGGQTELRNQLGTEDDPGKREKLQRRLQVGKALREQQIRAASGFTHDDPKDNSNGHERDTDSDAGRARIVLASVGMESGVAGIRAFGDRAGVARHGDRTGEVPRLLIDDRHITPVAVHRLQDERAQHRRSRGESTPELYELHPRDAATYRRQMETLRDGNRFAASVYVYSEDEYAGMRLLVTDDGRSGIALKDDEIVSLYAHRDSNHPAAANSMLETAVAAGGRRLDCFDTVLPAIYAKSGFVPVARLKWNDDYAPDGWDYNTYAAFNGGRPDVVFMAHEPASVDSRYQRGSGRYVNSYDDGIDAVRARLGR
;
A
#
# COMPACT_ATOMS: atom_id res chain seq x y z
N MET A 1 8.67 9.25 5.81
CA MET A 1 8.14 10.63 5.96
C MET A 1 6.63 10.58 5.77
N CYS A 2 5.81 11.16 6.64
CA CYS A 2 4.38 11.25 6.38
C CYS A 2 4.06 12.47 5.51
N GLN A 3 3.57 12.25 4.28
CA GLN A 3 3.10 13.32 3.40
C GLN A 3 1.72 13.87 3.83
N LYS A 4 1.37 15.01 3.23
CA LYS A 4 0.61 16.14 3.78
C LYS A 4 -0.68 16.39 2.96
N TYR A 5 -1.77 15.64 3.16
CA TYR A 5 -3.10 15.95 2.53
C TYR A 5 -4.32 15.52 3.39
N PRO A 6 -5.56 15.99 3.10
CA PRO A 6 -6.53 16.42 4.10
C PRO A 6 -7.54 15.32 4.49
N GLY A 7 -7.47 14.93 5.76
CA GLY A 7 -8.23 13.92 6.50
C GLY A 7 -7.47 13.71 7.84
N PRO A 8 -8.05 13.18 8.93
CA PRO A 8 -7.51 13.38 10.29
C PRO A 8 -6.02 13.01 10.37
N ARG A 9 -5.20 14.05 10.50
CA ARG A 9 -3.77 14.10 10.19
C ARG A 9 -3.01 12.93 10.83
N CYS A 10 -2.11 12.31 10.06
CA CYS A 10 -1.30 11.18 10.51
C CYS A 10 -0.59 11.44 11.86
N THR A 11 -0.61 10.46 12.76
CA THR A 11 -0.05 10.56 14.13
C THR A 11 1.35 11.18 14.16
N PRO A 12 2.32 10.79 13.31
CA PRO A 12 3.67 11.38 13.36
C PRO A 12 3.70 12.88 13.07
N HIS A 13 2.86 13.37 12.16
CA HIS A 13 2.78 14.80 11.84
C HIS A 13 2.12 15.60 12.95
N VAL A 14 1.04 15.07 13.54
CA VAL A 14 0.37 15.70 14.69
C VAL A 14 1.31 15.71 15.90
N ARG A 15 2.11 14.66 16.10
CA ARG A 15 3.16 14.60 17.13
C ARG A 15 4.20 15.70 16.93
N ALA A 16 4.73 15.87 15.72
CA ALA A 16 5.70 16.94 15.44
C ALA A 16 5.14 18.36 15.72
N ARG A 17 3.84 18.57 15.46
CA ARG A 17 3.15 19.83 15.79
C ARG A 17 2.94 20.01 17.29
N LEU A 18 2.61 18.94 18.01
CA LEU A 18 2.53 18.93 19.47
C LEU A 18 3.90 19.28 20.09
N ASP A 19 4.98 18.69 19.59
CA ASP A 19 6.34 18.98 20.06
C ASP A 19 6.76 20.43 19.79
N SER A 20 6.37 20.97 18.63
CA SER A 20 6.58 22.39 18.32
C SER A 20 5.80 23.32 19.25
N ALA A 21 4.57 22.96 19.64
CA ALA A 21 3.78 23.71 20.61
C ALA A 21 4.41 23.67 22.01
N ARG A 22 4.93 22.52 22.44
CA ARG A 22 5.69 22.37 23.70
C ARG A 22 6.90 23.32 23.74
N LYS A 23 7.68 23.38 22.67
CA LYS A 23 8.84 24.30 22.56
C LYS A 23 8.43 25.78 22.65
N ARG A 24 7.32 26.16 22.00
CA ARG A 24 6.80 27.54 22.05
C ARG A 24 6.33 27.92 23.45
N LEU A 25 5.69 27.00 24.17
CA LEU A 25 5.31 27.23 25.56
C LEU A 25 6.53 27.48 26.45
N GLY A 26 7.58 26.64 26.36
CA GLY A 26 8.81 26.84 27.13
C GLY A 26 9.47 28.20 26.86
N SER A 27 9.48 28.63 25.60
CA SER A 27 10.01 29.96 25.22
C SER A 27 9.15 31.10 25.78
N ALA A 28 7.82 30.97 25.72
CA ALA A 28 6.91 31.99 26.24
C ALA A 28 6.96 32.09 27.77
N GLN A 29 7.11 30.95 28.45
CA GLN A 29 7.30 30.87 29.90
C GLN A 29 8.58 31.59 30.31
N THR A 30 9.70 31.34 29.63
CA THR A 30 10.98 32.02 29.90
C THR A 30 10.85 33.54 29.79
N LEU A 31 10.18 34.05 28.75
CA LEU A 31 9.96 35.49 28.56
C LEU A 31 9.05 36.09 29.64
N PHE A 32 8.03 35.34 30.07
CA PHE A 32 7.13 35.76 31.14
C PHE A 32 7.86 35.81 32.49
N ASP A 33 8.63 34.78 32.82
CA ASP A 33 9.36 34.68 34.09
C ASP A 33 10.42 35.78 34.20
N ALA A 34 11.08 36.13 33.10
CA ALA A 34 12.05 37.22 33.07
C ALA A 34 11.42 38.59 33.34
N ASN A 35 10.18 38.83 32.86
CA ASN A 35 9.50 40.12 32.98
C ASN A 35 7.97 39.96 33.03
N PRO A 36 7.39 39.60 34.19
CA PRO A 36 5.97 39.26 34.31
C PRO A 36 5.03 40.48 34.30
N ALA A 37 5.57 41.68 34.52
CA ALA A 37 4.85 42.95 34.45
C ALA A 37 4.53 43.39 33.01
N ILE A 38 5.24 42.83 32.00
CA ILE A 38 4.98 43.15 30.59
C ILE A 38 3.73 42.39 30.13
N THR A 39 2.64 43.12 29.88
CA THR A 39 1.35 42.58 29.40
C THR A 39 1.51 41.67 28.18
N ARG A 40 2.39 42.04 27.24
CA ARG A 40 2.67 41.25 26.03
C ARG A 40 3.25 39.86 26.35
N ASN A 41 4.08 39.72 27.39
CA ASN A 41 4.65 38.44 27.77
C ASN A 41 3.59 37.52 28.38
N ARG A 42 2.68 38.06 29.19
CA ARG A 42 1.52 37.33 29.71
C ARG A 42 0.62 36.83 28.58
N GLN A 43 0.25 37.72 27.66
CA GLN A 43 -0.55 37.37 26.47
C GLN A 43 0.12 36.27 25.62
N ARG A 44 1.45 36.32 25.47
CA ARG A 44 2.21 35.31 24.72
C ARG A 44 2.21 33.95 25.42
N LEU A 45 2.34 33.94 26.75
CA LEU A 45 2.24 32.73 27.55
C LEU A 45 0.84 32.10 27.45
N ASP A 46 -0.20 32.90 27.60
CA ASP A 46 -1.59 32.42 27.53
C ASP A 46 -1.91 31.86 26.13
N SER A 47 -1.46 32.55 25.08
CA SER A 47 -1.60 32.07 23.70
C SER A 47 -0.85 30.75 23.46
N ALA A 48 0.34 30.59 24.05
CA ALA A 48 1.12 29.36 23.92
C ALA A 48 0.48 28.19 24.68
N LYS A 49 -0.12 28.44 25.85
CA LYS A 49 -0.90 27.44 26.60
C LYS A 49 -2.11 26.97 25.79
N ALA A 50 -2.92 27.89 25.29
CA ALA A 50 -4.07 27.56 24.44
C ALA A 50 -3.65 26.79 23.17
N ASN A 51 -2.51 27.13 22.57
CA ASN A 51 -1.97 26.38 21.43
C ASN A 51 -1.58 24.95 21.80
N LEU A 52 -0.91 24.76 22.94
CA LEU A 52 -0.53 23.44 23.42
C LEU A 52 -1.75 22.57 23.71
N ASP A 53 -2.78 23.12 24.35
CA ASP A 53 -4.02 22.40 24.66
C ASP A 53 -4.72 21.94 23.37
N ALA A 54 -4.85 22.84 22.39
CA ALA A 54 -5.44 22.51 21.09
C ALA A 54 -4.65 21.44 20.33
N ARG A 55 -3.31 21.48 20.37
CA ARG A 55 -2.47 20.46 19.73
C ARG A 55 -2.47 19.13 20.48
N SER A 56 -2.59 19.16 21.81
CA SER A 56 -2.71 17.95 22.64
C SER A 56 -4.03 17.24 22.38
N ALA A 57 -5.13 17.98 22.30
CA ALA A 57 -6.44 17.42 21.94
C ALA A 57 -6.44 16.82 20.51
N GLU A 58 -5.79 17.50 19.55
CA GLU A 58 -5.61 16.99 18.19
C GLU A 58 -4.80 15.68 18.17
N TYR A 59 -3.73 15.61 18.98
CA TYR A 59 -2.89 14.43 19.08
C TYR A 59 -3.60 13.25 19.78
N ASP A 60 -4.31 13.52 20.87
CA ASP A 60 -5.10 12.55 21.63
C ASP A 60 -6.24 11.96 20.78
N ALA A 61 -6.71 12.68 19.76
CA ALA A 61 -7.66 12.16 18.77
C ALA A 61 -7.01 11.28 17.68
N THR A 62 -5.67 11.24 17.60
CA THR A 62 -4.97 10.32 16.70
C THR A 62 -4.82 8.93 17.33
N PRO A 63 -4.71 7.87 16.52
CA PRO A 63 -4.54 6.51 17.04
C PRO A 63 -3.32 6.32 17.93
N GLY A 64 -2.18 6.87 17.52
CA GLY A 64 -0.96 6.80 18.34
C GLY A 64 -1.07 7.59 19.64
N GLY A 65 -1.80 8.71 19.65
CA GLY A 65 -2.10 9.43 20.90
C GLY A 65 -3.00 8.62 21.83
N GLN A 66 -4.03 7.96 21.30
CA GLN A 66 -4.89 7.07 22.09
C GLN A 66 -4.14 5.84 22.63
N THR A 67 -3.24 5.26 21.82
CA THR A 67 -2.37 4.15 22.24
C THR A 67 -1.42 4.59 23.36
N GLU A 68 -0.81 5.76 23.23
CA GLU A 68 0.07 6.33 24.25
C GLU A 68 -0.67 6.60 25.56
N LEU A 69 -1.89 7.14 25.50
CA LEU A 69 -2.75 7.34 26.68
C LEU A 69 -3.13 6.02 27.35
N ARG A 70 -3.46 4.98 26.56
CA ARG A 70 -3.74 3.62 27.09
C ARG A 70 -2.51 3.03 27.79
N ASN A 71 -1.33 3.19 27.20
CA ASN A 71 -0.09 2.71 27.80
C ASN A 71 0.22 3.45 29.12
N GLN A 72 0.07 4.78 29.14
CA GLN A 72 0.23 5.59 30.36
C GLN A 72 -0.78 5.17 31.45
N LEU A 73 -2.03 4.89 31.08
CA LEU A 73 -3.03 4.34 32.01
C LEU A 73 -2.67 2.94 32.53
N GLY A 74 -1.91 2.16 31.77
CA GLY A 74 -1.43 0.85 32.22
C GLY A 74 -0.35 0.93 33.29
N THR A 75 0.37 2.05 33.37
CA THR A 75 1.55 2.22 34.23
C THR A 75 1.42 3.32 35.29
N GLU A 76 0.35 4.11 35.27
CA GLU A 76 0.14 5.21 36.23
C GLU A 76 -0.61 4.72 37.47
N ASP A 77 0.00 4.88 38.64
CA ASP A 77 -0.57 4.42 39.91
C ASP A 77 -1.34 5.52 40.65
N ASP A 78 -1.08 6.80 40.36
CA ASP A 78 -1.75 7.92 41.02
C ASP A 78 -3.22 8.05 40.55
N PRO A 79 -4.22 7.95 41.44
CA PRO A 79 -5.63 7.99 41.05
C PRO A 79 -6.05 9.27 40.33
N GLY A 80 -5.50 10.42 40.72
CA GLY A 80 -5.81 11.71 40.11
C GLY A 80 -5.27 11.84 38.69
N LYS A 81 -4.03 11.38 38.46
CA LYS A 81 -3.44 11.30 37.11
C LYS A 81 -4.14 10.28 36.24
N ARG A 82 -4.53 9.12 36.80
CA ARG A 82 -5.34 8.12 36.09
C ARG A 82 -6.67 8.71 35.62
N GLU A 83 -7.40 9.42 36.48
CA GLU A 83 -8.67 10.07 36.10
C GLU A 83 -8.45 11.08 34.95
N LYS A 84 -7.38 11.89 35.03
CA LYS A 84 -7.04 12.85 33.98
C LYS A 84 -6.72 12.18 32.65
N LEU A 85 -5.97 11.08 32.67
CA LEU A 85 -5.63 10.31 31.47
C LEU A 85 -6.87 9.62 30.87
N GLN A 86 -7.76 9.08 31.70
CA GLN A 86 -9.05 8.52 31.26
C GLN A 86 -9.91 9.58 30.57
N ARG A 87 -10.02 10.77 31.17
CA ARG A 87 -10.77 11.89 30.60
C ARG A 87 -10.21 12.31 29.24
N ARG A 88 -8.88 12.44 29.12
CA ARG A 88 -8.21 12.74 27.83
C ARG A 88 -8.48 11.67 26.78
N LEU A 89 -8.42 10.40 27.15
CA LEU A 89 -8.70 9.29 26.24
C LEU A 89 -10.15 9.29 25.76
N GLN A 90 -11.12 9.56 26.65
CA GLN A 90 -12.54 9.67 26.29
C GLN A 90 -12.77 10.84 25.31
N VAL A 91 -12.22 12.02 25.61
CA VAL A 91 -12.34 13.21 24.75
C VAL A 91 -11.68 12.96 23.38
N GLY A 92 -10.49 12.36 23.35
CA GLY A 92 -9.78 12.00 22.13
C GLY A 92 -10.57 11.02 21.25
N LYS A 93 -11.18 9.99 21.86
CA LYS A 93 -12.07 9.04 21.17
C LYS A 93 -13.29 9.74 20.55
N ALA A 94 -14.00 10.55 21.34
CA ALA A 94 -15.18 11.26 20.87
C ALA A 94 -14.87 12.22 19.70
N LEU A 95 -13.75 12.94 19.79
CA LEU A 95 -13.29 13.83 18.72
C LEU A 95 -12.93 13.05 17.45
N ARG A 96 -12.28 11.90 17.58
CA ARG A 96 -11.98 11.02 16.45
C ARG A 96 -13.24 10.48 15.78
N GLU A 97 -14.22 10.02 16.56
CA GLU A 97 -15.52 9.56 16.05
C GLU A 97 -16.28 10.68 15.33
N GLN A 98 -16.22 11.91 15.85
CA GLN A 98 -16.79 13.08 15.17
C GLN A 98 -16.10 13.34 13.82
N GLN A 99 -14.76 13.27 13.78
CA GLN A 99 -13.99 13.46 12.55
C GLN A 99 -14.29 12.37 11.51
N ILE A 100 -14.43 11.11 11.94
CA ILE A 100 -14.82 9.99 11.07
C ILE A 100 -16.23 10.20 10.52
N ARG A 101 -17.21 10.51 11.38
CA ARG A 101 -18.60 10.79 10.95
C ARG A 101 -18.68 11.96 9.97
N ALA A 102 -17.93 13.04 10.23
CA ALA A 102 -17.88 14.19 9.33
C ALA A 102 -17.27 13.85 7.96
N ALA A 103 -16.32 12.91 7.91
CA ALA A 103 -15.77 12.40 6.66
C ALA A 103 -16.73 11.43 5.95
N SER A 104 -17.52 10.65 6.69
CA SER A 104 -18.50 9.70 6.15
C SER A 104 -19.84 10.31 5.74
N GLY A 105 -20.17 11.52 6.20
CA GLY A 105 -21.43 12.23 5.90
C GLY A 105 -21.51 12.87 4.51
N PHE A 106 -20.50 12.68 3.64
CA PHE A 106 -20.57 13.03 2.22
C PHE A 106 -21.03 11.80 1.42
N THR A 107 -22.30 11.43 1.58
CA THR A 107 -23.01 10.48 0.70
C THR A 107 -24.08 11.23 -0.09
N HIS A 108 -24.06 11.07 -1.41
CA HIS A 108 -25.13 11.48 -2.32
C HIS A 108 -26.43 10.78 -1.92
N ASP A 109 -27.35 11.52 -1.30
CA ASP A 109 -28.77 11.18 -1.31
C ASP A 109 -29.37 11.71 -2.61
N ASP A 110 -29.73 10.81 -3.53
CA ASP A 110 -31.03 10.92 -4.22
C ASP A 110 -31.52 9.50 -4.59
N PRO A 111 -32.76 9.11 -4.24
CA PRO A 111 -33.18 7.72 -4.19
C PRO A 111 -33.91 7.29 -5.46
N LYS A 112 -33.58 6.10 -5.97
CA LYS A 112 -34.56 5.25 -6.67
C LYS A 112 -34.43 3.81 -6.19
N ASP A 113 -35.30 3.54 -5.23
CA ASP A 113 -35.79 2.23 -4.84
C ASP A 113 -36.41 1.50 -6.04
N ASN A 114 -36.05 0.23 -6.20
CA ASN A 114 -36.92 -0.77 -6.80
C ASN A 114 -36.58 -2.12 -6.14
N SER A 115 -37.25 -2.33 -5.01
CA SER A 115 -37.64 -3.61 -4.43
C SER A 115 -37.78 -4.77 -5.42
N ASN A 116 -37.16 -5.92 -5.10
CA ASN A 116 -37.86 -7.21 -4.93
C ASN A 116 -36.88 -8.38 -4.70
N GLY A 117 -37.21 -9.26 -3.76
CA GLY A 117 -36.98 -10.70 -3.93
C GLY A 117 -36.30 -11.44 -2.77
N HIS A 118 -37.12 -12.19 -2.04
CA HIS A 118 -36.82 -13.16 -0.97
C HIS A 118 -35.68 -14.19 -1.20
N GLU A 119 -35.01 -14.48 -0.08
CA GLU A 119 -34.62 -15.78 0.50
C GLU A 119 -34.65 -17.06 -0.38
N ARG A 120 -33.54 -17.80 -0.39
CA ARG A 120 -33.42 -19.13 0.27
C ARG A 120 -32.02 -19.78 0.17
N ASP A 121 -31.77 -20.57 1.22
CA ASP A 121 -30.66 -21.45 1.61
C ASP A 121 -30.09 -22.50 0.63
N THR A 122 -28.87 -22.95 0.99
CA THR A 122 -28.14 -24.22 0.63
C THR A 122 -27.63 -24.30 -0.82
N ASP A 123 -26.49 -24.88 -1.17
CA ASP A 123 -25.61 -25.88 -0.56
C ASP A 123 -24.18 -25.74 -1.16
N SER A 124 -23.25 -26.44 -0.54
CA SER A 124 -21.85 -26.70 -0.89
C SER A 124 -21.53 -26.91 -2.39
N ASP A 125 -20.45 -26.28 -2.89
CA ASP A 125 -19.74 -26.77 -4.08
C ASP A 125 -18.23 -26.42 -4.05
N ALA A 126 -17.43 -27.45 -4.32
CA ALA A 126 -15.98 -27.40 -4.43
C ALA A 126 -15.60 -27.08 -5.88
N GLY A 127 -15.12 -25.86 -6.16
CA GLY A 127 -14.70 -25.55 -7.52
C GLY A 127 -14.06 -24.18 -7.72
N ARG A 128 -12.79 -24.20 -8.17
CA ARG A 128 -12.06 -23.13 -8.87
C ARG A 128 -11.85 -21.80 -8.13
N ALA A 129 -10.67 -21.70 -7.51
CA ALA A 129 -10.08 -20.42 -7.10
C ALA A 129 -9.87 -19.49 -8.30
N ARG A 130 -10.73 -18.46 -8.43
CA ARG A 130 -10.54 -17.32 -9.32
C ARG A 130 -9.53 -16.35 -8.67
N ILE A 131 -8.44 -16.09 -9.38
CA ILE A 131 -7.32 -15.23 -8.97
C ILE A 131 -7.75 -13.75 -9.08
N VAL A 132 -7.60 -12.98 -8.01
CA VAL A 132 -7.80 -11.52 -8.03
C VAL A 132 -6.44 -10.81 -8.16
N LEU A 133 -5.85 -10.83 -9.36
CA LEU A 133 -5.41 -9.57 -9.95
C LEU A 133 -6.58 -9.15 -10.85
N ALA A 134 -7.06 -7.92 -10.73
CA ALA A 134 -8.28 -7.41 -11.36
C ALA A 134 -8.70 -8.18 -12.63
N SER A 135 -9.61 -9.15 -12.47
CA SER A 135 -10.28 -9.94 -13.52
C SER A 135 -11.77 -9.88 -13.24
N VAL A 136 -12.54 -9.08 -13.99
CA VAL A 136 -14.01 -9.06 -13.96
C VAL A 136 -14.49 -9.97 -15.08
N GLY A 137 -15.39 -10.90 -14.75
CA GLY A 137 -15.94 -11.90 -15.67
C GLY A 137 -17.06 -11.35 -16.56
N MET A 138 -17.18 -11.99 -17.74
CA MET A 138 -18.17 -11.78 -18.79
C MET A 138 -19.60 -12.18 -18.39
N GLU A 139 -20.58 -11.47 -18.96
CA GLU A 139 -21.85 -12.06 -19.40
C GLU A 139 -21.85 -12.25 -20.93
N SER A 140 -22.56 -13.28 -21.36
CA SER A 140 -22.61 -13.84 -22.71
C SER A 140 -23.51 -13.02 -23.65
N GLY A 141 -22.97 -12.57 -24.77
CA GLY A 141 -23.74 -11.97 -25.86
C GLY A 141 -23.16 -12.39 -27.22
N VAL A 142 -23.95 -13.12 -27.99
CA VAL A 142 -23.61 -13.72 -29.29
C VAL A 142 -23.38 -12.65 -30.35
N ALA A 143 -22.20 -12.64 -31.02
CA ALA A 143 -22.06 -12.10 -32.37
C ALA A 143 -20.73 -12.50 -33.05
N GLY A 144 -20.83 -13.22 -34.17
CA GLY A 144 -19.98 -13.01 -35.34
C GLY A 144 -18.59 -13.64 -35.38
N ILE A 145 -18.52 -14.84 -35.95
CA ILE A 145 -17.29 -15.43 -36.49
C ILE A 145 -16.66 -14.47 -37.51
N ARG A 146 -15.45 -13.98 -37.23
CA ARG A 146 -14.51 -13.50 -38.25
C ARG A 146 -13.10 -13.98 -37.91
N ALA A 147 -12.62 -14.91 -38.73
CA ALA A 147 -11.22 -15.30 -38.77
C ALA A 147 -10.34 -14.07 -39.05
N PHE A 148 -9.34 -13.85 -38.20
CA PHE A 148 -8.23 -12.95 -38.49
C PHE A 148 -6.94 -13.73 -38.32
N GLY A 149 -6.28 -13.94 -39.46
CA GLY A 149 -5.06 -14.72 -39.59
C GLY A 149 -3.83 -14.03 -39.01
N ASP A 150 -2.79 -14.84 -38.92
CA ASP A 150 -1.40 -14.49 -38.64
C ASP A 150 -1.02 -13.11 -39.13
N ARG A 151 -0.81 -12.19 -38.18
CA ARG A 151 0.13 -11.09 -38.35
C ARG A 151 1.31 -11.36 -37.45
N ALA A 152 2.20 -12.24 -37.93
CA ALA A 152 3.60 -12.16 -37.60
C ALA A 152 4.10 -10.76 -37.99
N GLY A 153 4.19 -9.87 -37.00
CA GLY A 153 4.90 -8.60 -37.14
C GLY A 153 6.35 -8.90 -37.46
N VAL A 154 6.79 -8.42 -38.62
CA VAL A 154 8.11 -8.60 -39.21
C VAL A 154 9.20 -8.12 -38.24
N ALA A 155 9.78 -9.04 -37.47
CA ALA A 155 11.09 -8.84 -36.87
C ALA A 155 12.12 -9.06 -37.98
N ARG A 156 12.57 -7.96 -38.60
CA ARG A 156 13.76 -7.96 -39.44
C ARG A 156 14.94 -8.38 -38.57
N HIS A 157 15.58 -9.48 -38.95
CA HIS A 157 16.91 -9.84 -38.49
C HIS A 157 17.86 -8.70 -38.87
N GLY A 158 18.32 -7.95 -37.87
CA GLY A 158 19.21 -6.80 -38.01
C GLY A 158 20.24 -6.81 -36.88
N ASP A 159 21.47 -6.61 -37.28
CA ASP A 159 22.72 -6.83 -36.55
C ASP A 159 22.93 -5.89 -35.34
N ARG A 160 23.81 -6.31 -34.42
CA ARG A 160 24.11 -5.72 -33.11
C ARG A 160 24.60 -4.27 -33.19
N THR A 161 23.80 -3.33 -32.67
CA THR A 161 24.30 -2.16 -31.93
C THR A 161 23.47 -2.01 -30.66
N GLY A 162 24.13 -1.86 -29.51
CA GLY A 162 23.51 -1.90 -28.17
C GLY A 162 22.70 -0.65 -27.81
N GLU A 163 21.80 -0.22 -28.69
CA GLU A 163 20.92 0.91 -28.41
C GLU A 163 19.67 0.42 -27.67
N VAL A 164 19.44 0.94 -26.48
CA VAL A 164 18.24 0.62 -25.69
C VAL A 164 17.02 1.19 -26.43
N PRO A 165 15.97 0.39 -26.72
CA PRO A 165 14.83 0.86 -27.50
C PRO A 165 14.13 2.02 -26.81
N ARG A 166 13.74 3.04 -27.59
CA ARG A 166 12.92 4.16 -27.09
C ARG A 166 11.48 3.69 -26.95
N LEU A 167 10.92 3.80 -25.75
CA LEU A 167 9.52 3.50 -25.48
C LEU A 167 8.66 4.74 -25.68
N LEU A 168 7.38 4.52 -25.92
CA LEU A 168 6.35 5.55 -25.92
C LEU A 168 5.32 5.18 -24.84
N ILE A 169 5.35 5.90 -23.70
CA ILE A 169 4.44 5.69 -22.57
C ILE A 169 3.72 7.00 -22.30
N ASP A 170 2.39 7.01 -22.38
CA ASP A 170 1.54 8.23 -22.27
C ASP A 170 2.04 9.39 -23.15
N ASP A 171 2.30 9.12 -24.44
CA ASP A 171 2.85 10.09 -25.41
C ASP A 171 4.23 10.68 -25.06
N ARG A 172 4.92 10.11 -24.05
CA ARG A 172 6.29 10.49 -23.68
C ARG A 172 7.28 9.48 -24.22
N HIS A 173 8.31 10.00 -24.90
CA HIS A 173 9.47 9.21 -25.27
C HIS A 173 10.32 8.92 -24.04
N ILE A 174 10.46 7.63 -23.72
CA ILE A 174 11.27 7.15 -22.60
C ILE A 174 12.49 6.42 -23.18
N THR A 175 13.66 6.72 -22.61
CA THR A 175 14.89 5.97 -22.88
C THR A 175 15.21 5.15 -21.62
N PRO A 176 14.99 3.83 -21.65
CA PRO A 176 15.29 2.97 -20.52
C PRO A 176 16.79 2.96 -20.22
N VAL A 177 17.15 2.77 -18.95
CA VAL A 177 18.56 2.62 -18.52
C VAL A 177 19.05 1.19 -18.61
N ALA A 178 18.15 0.21 -18.60
CA ALA A 178 18.43 -1.21 -18.77
C ALA A 178 17.20 -1.96 -19.27
N VAL A 179 17.41 -3.16 -19.81
CA VAL A 179 16.35 -4.11 -20.18
C VAL A 179 16.59 -5.41 -19.42
N HIS A 180 15.55 -5.90 -18.76
CA HIS A 180 15.57 -7.11 -17.94
C HIS A 180 14.68 -8.15 -18.60
N ARG A 181 15.20 -9.36 -18.71
CA ARG A 181 14.50 -10.48 -19.31
C ARG A 181 14.56 -11.68 -18.37
N LEU A 182 13.43 -12.34 -18.20
CA LEU A 182 13.37 -13.61 -17.49
C LEU A 182 14.18 -14.67 -18.23
N GLN A 183 14.93 -15.49 -17.50
CA GLN A 183 15.74 -16.58 -18.07
C GLN A 183 14.89 -17.50 -18.96
N ASP A 184 15.43 -17.93 -20.09
CA ASP A 184 14.64 -18.57 -21.16
C ASP A 184 13.87 -19.81 -20.70
N GLU A 185 14.47 -20.67 -19.88
CA GLU A 185 13.79 -21.86 -19.34
C GLU A 185 12.58 -21.49 -18.46
N ARG A 186 12.75 -20.51 -17.57
CA ARG A 186 11.67 -19.99 -16.73
C ARG A 186 10.60 -19.28 -17.55
N ALA A 187 11.01 -18.51 -18.55
CA ALA A 187 10.08 -17.85 -19.46
C ALA A 187 9.25 -18.87 -20.26
N GLN A 188 9.87 -19.94 -20.77
CA GLN A 188 9.16 -21.03 -21.44
C GLN A 188 8.17 -21.73 -20.50
N HIS A 189 8.57 -22.01 -19.26
CA HIS A 189 7.68 -22.61 -18.26
C HIS A 189 6.45 -21.73 -17.96
N ARG A 190 6.63 -20.40 -17.86
CA ARG A 190 5.52 -19.45 -17.67
C ARG A 190 4.60 -19.43 -18.89
N ARG A 191 5.15 -19.34 -20.09
CA ARG A 191 4.37 -19.34 -21.35
C ARG A 191 3.57 -20.63 -21.55
N SER A 192 4.11 -21.79 -21.17
CA SER A 192 3.38 -23.06 -21.25
C SER A 192 2.15 -23.12 -20.33
N ARG A 193 2.03 -22.16 -19.40
CA ARG A 193 0.88 -21.98 -18.49
C ARG A 193 -0.04 -20.84 -18.93
N GLY A 194 0.20 -20.25 -20.09
CA GLY A 194 -0.54 -19.10 -20.62
C GLY A 194 -0.18 -17.77 -19.96
N GLU A 195 0.96 -17.67 -19.27
CA GLU A 195 1.43 -16.44 -18.63
C GLU A 195 2.37 -15.66 -19.58
N SER A 196 2.16 -14.34 -19.69
CA SER A 196 3.03 -13.47 -20.49
C SER A 196 4.40 -13.30 -19.81
N THR A 197 5.46 -13.17 -20.62
CA THR A 197 6.84 -12.96 -20.14
C THR A 197 7.48 -11.78 -20.87
N PRO A 198 6.97 -10.56 -20.68
CA PRO A 198 7.53 -9.39 -21.33
C PRO A 198 8.97 -9.14 -20.91
N GLU A 199 9.72 -8.45 -21.76
CA GLU A 199 10.91 -7.73 -21.31
C GLU A 199 10.46 -6.56 -20.43
N LEU A 200 11.25 -6.28 -19.39
CA LEU A 200 11.01 -5.15 -18.50
C LEU A 200 12.09 -4.09 -18.68
N TYR A 201 11.65 -2.86 -18.90
CA TYR A 201 12.48 -1.72 -19.17
C TYR A 201 12.65 -0.90 -17.89
N GLU A 202 13.88 -0.75 -17.44
CA GLU A 202 14.20 0.03 -16.25
C GLU A 202 14.17 1.53 -16.59
N LEU A 203 13.34 2.30 -15.90
CA LEU A 203 13.21 3.73 -16.10
C LEU A 203 14.39 4.49 -15.48
N HIS A 204 14.79 5.60 -16.11
CA HIS A 204 15.68 6.56 -15.48
C HIS A 204 14.94 7.28 -14.33
N PRO A 205 15.59 7.66 -13.21
CA PRO A 205 14.96 8.36 -12.09
C PRO A 205 14.11 9.59 -12.48
N ARG A 206 14.55 10.35 -13.48
CA ARG A 206 13.82 11.50 -14.05
C ARG A 206 12.42 11.16 -14.62
N ASP A 207 12.18 9.89 -14.90
CA ASP A 207 10.95 9.39 -15.50
C ASP A 207 10.03 8.72 -14.44
N ALA A 208 10.35 8.84 -13.14
CA ALA A 208 9.56 8.30 -12.04
C ALA A 208 8.10 8.78 -12.01
N ALA A 209 7.84 10.01 -12.47
CA ALA A 209 6.50 10.55 -12.65
C ALA A 209 5.62 9.64 -13.53
N THR A 210 6.21 8.98 -14.54
CA THR A 210 5.48 8.08 -15.44
C THR A 210 5.00 6.84 -14.72
N TYR A 211 5.86 6.21 -13.90
CA TYR A 211 5.47 5.08 -13.07
C TYR A 211 4.37 5.46 -12.08
N ARG A 212 4.53 6.62 -11.42
CA ARG A 212 3.54 7.12 -10.46
C ARG A 212 2.17 7.33 -11.11
N ARG A 213 2.11 7.94 -12.31
CA ARG A 213 0.85 8.17 -13.02
C ARG A 213 0.12 6.87 -13.37
N GLN A 214 0.84 5.83 -13.79
CA GLN A 214 0.20 4.52 -14.05
C GLN A 214 -0.39 3.93 -12.76
N MET A 215 0.35 3.99 -11.65
CA MET A 215 -0.17 3.57 -10.34
C MET A 215 -1.41 4.38 -9.88
N GLU A 216 -1.42 5.70 -10.11
CA GLU A 216 -2.59 6.55 -9.82
C GLU A 216 -3.77 6.17 -10.71
N THR A 217 -3.53 5.97 -12.01
CA THR A 217 -4.55 5.56 -12.99
C THR A 217 -5.12 4.18 -12.64
N LEU A 218 -4.30 3.25 -12.12
CA LEU A 218 -4.76 1.93 -11.69
C LEU A 218 -5.76 2.02 -10.51
N ARG A 219 -5.67 3.08 -9.70
CA ARG A 219 -6.57 3.27 -8.56
C ARG A 219 -7.94 3.77 -8.99
N ASP A 220 -8.04 4.45 -10.12
CA ASP A 220 -9.29 5.00 -10.61
C ASP A 220 -10.30 3.89 -10.93
N GLY A 221 -11.47 3.93 -10.27
CA GLY A 221 -12.52 2.92 -10.44
C GLY A 221 -12.18 1.52 -9.89
N ASN A 222 -11.04 1.34 -9.22
CA ASN A 222 -10.65 0.06 -8.65
C ASN A 222 -11.03 -0.03 -7.17
N ARG A 223 -12.06 -0.83 -6.86
CA ARG A 223 -12.51 -1.04 -5.46
C ARG A 223 -11.43 -1.57 -4.52
N PHE A 224 -10.38 -2.20 -5.04
CA PHE A 224 -9.26 -2.72 -4.24
C PHE A 224 -8.06 -1.76 -4.16
N ALA A 225 -8.20 -0.51 -4.65
CA ALA A 225 -7.13 0.48 -4.71
C ALA A 225 -6.49 0.79 -3.34
N ALA A 226 -7.25 0.69 -2.24
CA ALA A 226 -6.75 0.95 -0.89
C ALA A 226 -5.68 -0.04 -0.43
N SER A 227 -5.58 -1.22 -1.07
CA SER A 227 -4.54 -2.23 -0.78
C SER A 227 -3.18 -1.95 -1.40
N VAL A 228 -3.05 -0.88 -2.17
CA VAL A 228 -1.82 -0.52 -2.87
C VAL A 228 -1.36 0.88 -2.45
N TYR A 229 -0.12 0.98 -1.99
CA TYR A 229 0.49 2.26 -1.66
C TYR A 229 1.15 2.88 -2.90
N VAL A 230 0.95 4.19 -3.11
CA VAL A 230 1.58 4.94 -4.20
C VAL A 230 2.59 5.92 -3.62
N TYR A 231 3.88 5.59 -3.75
CA TYR A 231 4.99 6.43 -3.32
C TYR A 231 5.05 7.76 -4.08
N SER A 232 5.62 8.79 -3.46
CA SER A 232 5.89 10.06 -4.13
C SER A 232 6.85 9.91 -5.31
N GLU A 233 6.85 10.89 -6.21
CA GLU A 233 7.77 10.90 -7.34
C GLU A 233 9.24 10.83 -6.89
N ASP A 234 9.62 11.60 -5.86
CA ASP A 234 10.96 11.60 -5.28
C ASP A 234 11.34 10.23 -4.68
N GLU A 235 10.40 9.56 -4.03
CA GLU A 235 10.63 8.22 -3.48
C GLU A 235 10.79 7.20 -4.61
N TYR A 236 9.95 7.23 -5.64
CA TYR A 236 10.09 6.37 -6.80
C TYR A 236 11.38 6.65 -7.59
N ALA A 237 11.83 7.90 -7.67
CA ALA A 237 13.11 8.25 -8.30
C ALA A 237 14.32 7.65 -7.56
N GLY A 238 14.17 7.32 -6.28
CA GLY A 238 15.16 6.57 -5.50
C GLY A 238 15.03 5.04 -5.60
N MET A 239 14.08 4.53 -6.40
CA MET A 239 13.85 3.10 -6.61
C MET A 239 14.26 2.69 -8.03
N ARG A 240 14.42 1.40 -8.25
CA ARG A 240 14.54 0.85 -9.61
C ARG A 240 13.15 0.51 -10.11
N LEU A 241 12.72 1.17 -11.17
CA LEU A 241 11.35 1.09 -11.69
C LEU A 241 11.37 0.31 -12.99
N LEU A 242 10.76 -0.87 -13.02
CA LEU A 242 10.72 -1.74 -14.18
C LEU A 242 9.31 -1.72 -14.78
N VAL A 243 9.18 -1.45 -16.07
CA VAL A 243 7.87 -1.39 -16.77
C VAL A 243 7.88 -2.22 -18.04
N THR A 244 6.70 -2.65 -18.49
CA THR A 244 6.52 -3.23 -19.83
C THR A 244 6.69 -2.17 -20.92
N ASP A 245 6.86 -2.60 -22.18
CA ASP A 245 7.01 -1.72 -23.35
C ASP A 245 5.81 -0.77 -23.55
N ASP A 246 4.61 -1.23 -23.21
CA ASP A 246 3.37 -0.45 -23.22
C ASP A 246 3.19 0.45 -21.98
N GLY A 247 4.07 0.33 -20.97
CA GLY A 247 3.97 1.02 -19.70
C GLY A 247 2.74 0.65 -18.84
N ARG A 248 1.95 -0.35 -19.26
CA ARG A 248 0.69 -0.75 -18.60
C ARG A 248 0.88 -1.80 -17.50
N SER A 249 2.10 -2.26 -17.27
CA SER A 249 2.45 -3.09 -16.13
C SER A 249 3.82 -2.68 -15.62
N GLY A 250 4.05 -2.82 -14.32
CA GLY A 250 5.34 -2.48 -13.74
C GLY A 250 5.54 -3.01 -12.33
N ILE A 251 6.80 -3.04 -11.91
CA ILE A 251 7.24 -3.47 -10.59
C ILE A 251 8.42 -2.60 -10.14
N ALA A 252 8.47 -2.25 -8.85
CA ALA A 252 9.52 -1.39 -8.29
C ALA A 252 10.38 -2.16 -7.28
N LEU A 253 11.68 -1.86 -7.27
CA LEU A 253 12.62 -2.33 -6.27
C LEU A 253 13.11 -1.16 -5.42
N LYS A 254 12.83 -1.23 -4.12
CA LYS A 254 13.40 -0.37 -3.09
C LYS A 254 14.46 -1.17 -2.36
N ASP A 255 15.72 -0.99 -2.76
CA ASP A 255 16.83 -1.87 -2.39
C ASP A 255 16.53 -3.34 -2.77
N ASP A 256 16.35 -4.22 -1.78
CA ASP A 256 15.99 -5.63 -1.96
C ASP A 256 14.49 -5.92 -1.76
N GLU A 257 13.68 -4.88 -1.53
CA GLU A 257 12.24 -4.98 -1.35
C GLU A 257 11.50 -4.77 -2.67
N ILE A 258 10.64 -5.72 -3.02
CA ILE A 258 9.70 -5.58 -4.12
C ILE A 258 8.48 -4.80 -3.61
N VAL A 259 8.21 -3.67 -4.26
CA VAL A 259 7.07 -2.79 -3.94
C VAL A 259 6.31 -2.41 -5.21
N SER A 260 5.08 -1.92 -5.05
CA SER A 260 4.30 -1.26 -6.11
C SER A 260 4.16 -2.04 -7.42
N LEU A 261 3.98 -3.36 -7.36
CA LEU A 261 3.59 -4.16 -8.53
C LEU A 261 2.21 -3.73 -9.03
N TYR A 262 2.08 -3.44 -10.33
CA TYR A 262 0.81 -3.15 -10.98
C TYR A 262 0.70 -3.80 -12.37
N ALA A 263 -0.54 -4.01 -12.79
CA ALA A 263 -0.89 -4.41 -14.14
C ALA A 263 -2.28 -3.88 -14.47
N HIS A 264 -2.39 -3.08 -15.52
CA HIS A 264 -3.66 -2.59 -16.04
C HIS A 264 -4.37 -3.68 -16.85
N ARG A 265 -5.71 -3.61 -16.90
CA ARG A 265 -6.54 -4.56 -17.64
C ARG A 265 -6.30 -4.52 -19.14
N ASP A 266 -5.97 -3.35 -19.67
CA ASP A 266 -5.69 -3.07 -21.08
C ASP A 266 -4.21 -3.25 -21.44
N SER A 267 -3.40 -3.86 -20.55
CA SER A 267 -2.02 -4.21 -20.91
C SER A 267 -1.97 -5.27 -22.01
N ASN A 268 -1.00 -5.12 -22.91
CA ASN A 268 -0.68 -6.10 -23.95
C ASN A 268 -0.07 -7.40 -23.39
N HIS A 269 0.26 -7.43 -22.08
CA HIS A 269 0.92 -8.54 -21.40
C HIS A 269 0.03 -9.14 -20.29
N PRO A 270 -1.10 -9.78 -20.64
CA PRO A 270 -1.99 -10.36 -19.64
C PRO A 270 -1.27 -11.43 -18.82
N ALA A 271 -1.64 -11.54 -17.54
CA ALA A 271 -1.08 -12.53 -16.61
C ALA A 271 0.46 -12.48 -16.43
N ALA A 272 1.10 -11.32 -16.61
CA ALA A 272 2.54 -11.15 -16.45
C ALA A 272 3.03 -11.05 -14.99
N ALA A 273 2.15 -11.02 -13.98
CA ALA A 273 2.55 -10.73 -12.59
C ALA A 273 3.70 -11.62 -12.07
N ASN A 274 3.63 -12.93 -12.29
CA ASN A 274 4.68 -13.83 -11.80
C ASN A 274 5.99 -13.74 -12.58
N SER A 275 5.93 -13.52 -13.91
CA SER A 275 7.15 -13.35 -14.70
C SER A 275 7.85 -12.04 -14.33
N MET A 276 7.09 -10.98 -14.00
CA MET A 276 7.63 -9.75 -13.46
C MET A 276 8.25 -9.93 -12.08
N LEU A 277 7.61 -10.69 -11.18
CA LEU A 277 8.17 -11.03 -9.87
C LEU A 277 9.49 -11.79 -9.99
N GLU A 278 9.57 -12.82 -10.84
CA GLU A 278 10.82 -13.55 -11.07
C GLU A 278 11.91 -12.66 -11.72
N THR A 279 11.53 -11.75 -12.61
CA THR A 279 12.46 -10.78 -13.21
C THR A 279 12.98 -9.81 -12.14
N ALA A 280 12.12 -9.33 -11.25
CA ALA A 280 12.52 -8.49 -10.12
C ALA A 280 13.43 -9.24 -9.12
N VAL A 281 13.20 -10.53 -8.90
CA VAL A 281 14.11 -11.39 -8.12
C VAL A 281 15.48 -11.48 -8.80
N ALA A 282 15.52 -11.73 -10.10
CA ALA A 282 16.77 -11.73 -10.87
C ALA A 282 17.50 -10.37 -10.78
N ALA A 283 16.74 -9.28 -10.74
CA ALA A 283 17.26 -7.93 -10.55
C ALA A 283 17.67 -7.60 -9.10
N GLY A 284 17.46 -8.48 -8.12
CA GLY A 284 17.94 -8.28 -6.74
C GLY A 284 16.85 -8.22 -5.66
N GLY A 285 15.57 -8.29 -6.05
CA GLY A 285 14.46 -8.42 -5.10
C GLY A 285 14.56 -9.70 -4.28
N ARG A 286 14.38 -9.59 -2.97
CA ARG A 286 14.48 -10.69 -2.01
C ARG A 286 13.32 -10.76 -1.02
N ARG A 287 12.61 -9.66 -0.81
CA ARG A 287 11.51 -9.59 0.16
C ARG A 287 10.37 -8.73 -0.33
N LEU A 288 9.20 -8.91 0.29
CA LEU A 288 8.03 -8.06 0.15
C LEU A 288 7.12 -8.24 1.38
N ASP A 289 6.18 -7.34 1.55
CA ASP A 289 5.03 -7.55 2.42
C ASP A 289 3.72 -7.18 1.72
N CYS A 290 2.63 -7.78 2.19
CA CYS A 290 1.30 -7.53 1.64
C CYS A 290 0.20 -7.90 2.61
N PHE A 291 -1.00 -7.37 2.40
CA PHE A 291 -2.20 -7.86 3.08
C PHE A 291 -2.49 -9.30 2.69
N ASP A 292 -2.90 -10.12 3.67
CA ASP A 292 -3.32 -11.53 3.51
C ASP A 292 -4.64 -11.65 2.76
N THR A 293 -4.59 -11.29 1.50
CA THR A 293 -5.68 -11.34 0.54
C THR A 293 -5.39 -12.45 -0.47
N VAL A 294 -5.48 -12.15 -1.75
CA VAL A 294 -5.04 -13.01 -2.86
C VAL A 294 -3.55 -12.89 -3.15
N LEU A 295 -2.91 -11.81 -2.69
CA LEU A 295 -1.53 -11.46 -3.04
C LEU A 295 -0.51 -12.53 -2.60
N PRO A 296 -0.55 -13.09 -1.37
CA PRO A 296 0.42 -14.11 -0.98
C PRO A 296 0.38 -15.36 -1.88
N ALA A 297 -0.79 -15.72 -2.41
CA ALA A 297 -0.95 -16.84 -3.32
C ALA A 297 -0.36 -16.58 -4.72
N ILE A 298 -0.31 -15.33 -5.16
CA ILE A 298 0.40 -14.93 -6.37
C ILE A 298 1.90 -14.99 -6.11
N TYR A 299 2.37 -14.37 -5.03
CA TYR A 299 3.79 -14.28 -4.70
C TYR A 299 4.44 -15.64 -4.43
N ALA A 300 3.73 -16.58 -3.80
CA ALA A 300 4.21 -17.93 -3.56
C ALA A 300 4.58 -18.69 -4.83
N LYS A 301 3.87 -18.46 -5.95
CA LYS A 301 4.21 -19.07 -7.25
C LYS A 301 5.57 -18.61 -7.78
N SER A 302 6.06 -17.46 -7.32
CA SER A 302 7.35 -16.88 -7.68
C SER A 302 8.40 -17.10 -6.60
N GLY A 303 8.17 -18.04 -5.65
CA GLY A 303 9.16 -18.44 -4.65
C GLY A 303 9.13 -17.62 -3.35
N PHE A 304 8.18 -16.72 -3.16
CA PHE A 304 8.05 -16.00 -1.88
C PHE A 304 7.34 -16.86 -0.84
N VAL A 305 7.99 -17.05 0.31
CA VAL A 305 7.41 -17.79 1.44
C VAL A 305 7.10 -16.85 2.61
N PRO A 306 5.97 -17.03 3.30
CA PRO A 306 5.64 -16.28 4.52
C PRO A 306 6.63 -16.57 5.64
N VAL A 307 7.26 -15.52 6.17
CA VAL A 307 8.21 -15.61 7.29
C VAL A 307 7.54 -15.14 8.59
N ALA A 308 6.83 -14.01 8.52
CA ALA A 308 6.18 -13.39 9.65
C ALA A 308 4.81 -12.82 9.26
N ARG A 309 3.99 -12.54 10.28
CA ARG A 309 2.64 -12.01 10.14
C ARG A 309 2.35 -11.00 11.23
N LEU A 310 1.82 -9.84 10.88
CA LEU A 310 1.37 -8.83 11.83
C LEU A 310 -0.15 -8.74 11.76
N LYS A 311 -0.79 -8.88 12.92
CA LYS A 311 -2.25 -8.74 13.02
C LYS A 311 -2.69 -7.39 12.49
N TRP A 312 -3.79 -7.37 11.74
CA TRP A 312 -4.41 -6.11 11.31
C TRP A 312 -4.65 -5.19 12.52
N ASN A 313 -4.36 -3.91 12.34
CA ASN A 313 -4.66 -2.87 13.30
C ASN A 313 -5.40 -1.74 12.57
N ASP A 314 -6.64 -1.48 12.97
CA ASP A 314 -7.50 -0.43 12.41
C ASP A 314 -6.87 0.97 12.49
N ASP A 315 -5.93 1.18 13.42
CA ASP A 315 -5.16 2.41 13.55
C ASP A 315 -4.28 2.71 12.32
N TYR A 316 -3.95 1.67 11.54
CA TYR A 316 -3.10 1.72 10.34
C TYR A 316 -3.86 1.33 9.07
N ALA A 317 -5.19 1.28 9.10
CA ALA A 317 -6.00 1.04 7.92
C ALA A 317 -5.71 2.11 6.84
N PRO A 318 -5.47 1.72 5.57
CA PRO A 318 -5.25 2.67 4.50
C PRO A 318 -6.45 3.60 4.28
N ASP A 319 -6.20 4.81 3.79
CA ASP A 319 -7.26 5.74 3.44
C ASP A 319 -8.19 5.14 2.37
N GLY A 320 -9.50 5.22 2.61
CA GLY A 320 -10.52 4.65 1.73
C GLY A 320 -10.66 3.13 1.82
N TRP A 321 -10.12 2.48 2.86
CA TRP A 321 -10.30 1.05 3.08
C TRP A 321 -11.77 0.68 3.31
N ASP A 322 -12.34 -0.12 2.40
CA ASP A 322 -13.69 -0.64 2.52
C ASP A 322 -13.69 -2.07 3.09
N TYR A 323 -14.06 -2.20 4.36
CA TYR A 323 -14.14 -3.50 5.05
C TYR A 323 -15.06 -4.50 4.35
N ASN A 324 -16.12 -4.04 3.68
CA ASN A 324 -17.03 -4.94 2.96
C ASN A 324 -16.37 -5.50 1.70
N THR A 325 -15.65 -4.66 0.95
CA THR A 325 -14.86 -5.10 -0.21
C THR A 325 -13.85 -6.20 0.16
N TYR A 326 -13.27 -6.13 1.38
CA TYR A 326 -12.32 -7.12 1.87
C TYR A 326 -12.93 -8.17 2.82
N ALA A 327 -14.25 -8.28 2.95
CA ALA A 327 -14.91 -9.11 3.97
C ALA A 327 -14.47 -10.59 3.96
N ALA A 328 -14.17 -11.14 2.78
CA ALA A 328 -13.66 -12.51 2.62
C ALA A 328 -12.28 -12.74 3.28
N PHE A 329 -11.54 -11.67 3.57
CA PHE A 329 -10.21 -11.68 4.15
C PHE A 329 -10.26 -11.18 5.59
N ASN A 330 -10.50 -12.12 6.52
CA ASN A 330 -10.57 -11.85 7.96
C ASN A 330 -11.60 -10.75 8.31
N GLY A 331 -12.80 -10.81 7.72
CA GLY A 331 -13.86 -9.84 7.98
C GLY A 331 -13.50 -8.40 7.59
N GLY A 332 -12.71 -8.23 6.52
CA GLY A 332 -12.25 -6.92 6.07
C GLY A 332 -10.96 -6.44 6.74
N ARG A 333 -10.32 -7.28 7.54
CA ARG A 333 -9.12 -6.95 8.34
C ARG A 333 -7.97 -7.92 8.06
N PRO A 334 -7.50 -8.03 6.81
CA PRO A 334 -6.44 -8.96 6.46
C PRO A 334 -5.14 -8.59 7.20
N ASP A 335 -4.50 -9.55 7.83
CA ASP A 335 -3.19 -9.35 8.43
C ASP A 335 -2.14 -8.93 7.39
N VAL A 336 -1.04 -8.32 7.82
CA VAL A 336 0.12 -8.09 6.96
C VAL A 336 1.02 -9.32 7.01
N VAL A 337 1.41 -9.83 5.85
CA VAL A 337 2.28 -11.00 5.68
C VAL A 337 3.62 -10.52 5.12
N PHE A 338 4.70 -10.83 5.84
CA PHE A 338 6.07 -10.56 5.42
C PHE A 338 6.64 -11.81 4.77
N MET A 339 7.14 -11.68 3.55
CA MET A 339 7.59 -12.81 2.75
C MET A 339 9.04 -12.64 2.29
N ALA A 340 9.78 -13.75 2.25
CA ALA A 340 11.15 -13.83 1.75
C ALA A 340 11.20 -14.75 0.52
N HIS A 341 12.04 -14.43 -0.46
CA HIS A 341 12.22 -15.25 -1.63
C HIS A 341 13.14 -16.46 -1.32
N GLU A 342 12.66 -17.65 -1.63
CA GLU A 342 13.40 -18.90 -1.55
C GLU A 342 13.39 -19.59 -2.92
N PRO A 343 14.55 -19.70 -3.61
CA PRO A 343 14.61 -20.28 -4.95
C PRO A 343 14.04 -21.71 -5.03
N ALA A 344 14.21 -22.50 -3.97
CA ALA A 344 13.68 -23.86 -3.88
C ALA A 344 12.15 -23.91 -3.72
N SER A 345 11.49 -22.79 -3.44
CA SER A 345 10.05 -22.68 -3.23
C SER A 345 9.32 -22.11 -4.44
N VAL A 346 9.99 -21.86 -5.57
CA VAL A 346 9.33 -21.45 -6.81
C VAL A 346 8.25 -22.48 -7.21
N ASP A 347 7.13 -22.00 -7.73
CA ASP A 347 5.93 -22.79 -8.05
C ASP A 347 5.21 -23.42 -6.84
N SER A 348 5.59 -23.06 -5.61
CA SER A 348 4.88 -23.49 -4.39
C SER A 348 3.51 -22.85 -4.24
N ARG A 349 2.66 -23.51 -3.45
CA ARG A 349 1.34 -22.99 -3.07
C ARG A 349 1.43 -22.27 -1.73
N TYR A 350 0.76 -21.13 -1.64
CA TYR A 350 0.58 -20.43 -0.37
C TYR A 350 -0.29 -21.25 0.59
N GLN A 351 0.20 -21.41 1.82
CA GLN A 351 -0.57 -21.98 2.93
C GLN A 351 -1.17 -20.83 3.74
N ARG A 352 -2.50 -20.68 3.71
CA ARG A 352 -3.18 -19.59 4.42
C ARG A 352 -2.88 -19.65 5.92
N GLY A 353 -2.58 -18.50 6.52
CA GLY A 353 -2.23 -18.40 7.94
C GLY A 353 -0.79 -18.76 8.28
N SER A 354 0.04 -19.19 7.31
CA SER A 354 1.48 -19.43 7.53
C SER A 354 2.25 -18.13 7.83
N GLY A 355 3.44 -18.28 8.42
CA GLY A 355 4.24 -17.19 8.99
C GLY A 355 3.95 -16.98 10.48
N ARG A 356 5.00 -16.78 11.29
CA ARG A 356 4.85 -16.59 12.74
C ARG A 356 4.26 -15.21 13.04
N TYR A 357 3.39 -15.10 14.04
CA TYR A 357 2.92 -13.79 14.47
C TYR A 357 4.05 -12.96 15.11
N VAL A 358 4.07 -11.67 14.81
CA VAL A 358 4.96 -10.66 15.39
C VAL A 358 4.15 -9.51 15.99
N ASN A 359 4.78 -8.70 16.84
CA ASN A 359 4.09 -7.64 17.59
C ASN A 359 4.19 -6.26 16.93
N SER A 360 5.14 -6.07 16.02
CA SER A 360 5.34 -4.82 15.29
C SER A 360 5.71 -5.07 13.83
N TYR A 361 5.65 -4.02 13.02
CA TYR A 361 6.08 -4.07 11.62
C TYR A 361 7.60 -4.30 11.53
N ASP A 362 8.38 -3.63 12.38
CA ASP A 362 9.84 -3.78 12.44
C ASP A 362 10.25 -5.23 12.79
N ASP A 363 9.55 -5.88 13.74
CA ASP A 363 9.78 -7.31 14.05
C ASP A 363 9.54 -8.22 12.82
N GLY A 364 8.59 -7.86 11.96
CA GLY A 364 8.30 -8.57 10.71
C GLY A 364 9.43 -8.41 9.68
N ILE A 365 9.95 -7.19 9.54
CA ILE A 365 11.11 -6.89 8.70
C ILE A 365 12.36 -7.62 9.21
N ASP A 366 12.61 -7.58 10.51
CA ASP A 366 13.76 -8.25 11.13
C ASP A 366 13.66 -9.77 11.00
N ALA A 367 12.45 -10.35 11.08
CA ALA A 367 12.24 -11.77 10.81
C ALA A 367 12.66 -12.15 9.39
N VAL A 368 12.30 -11.33 8.40
CA VAL A 368 12.67 -11.56 6.99
C VAL A 368 14.17 -11.38 6.77
N ARG A 369 14.79 -10.35 7.35
CA ARG A 369 16.25 -10.14 7.28
C ARG A 369 17.02 -11.32 7.86
N ALA A 370 16.61 -11.78 9.04
CA ALA A 370 17.19 -12.98 9.67
C ALA A 370 17.02 -14.22 8.79
N ARG A 371 15.86 -14.42 8.15
CA ARG A 371 15.62 -15.53 7.20
C ARG A 371 16.54 -15.47 5.98
N LEU A 372 16.85 -14.26 5.50
CA LEU A 372 17.73 -14.02 4.36
C LEU A 372 19.23 -14.00 4.73
N GLY A 373 19.57 -14.07 6.02
CA GLY A 373 20.95 -14.01 6.50
C GLY A 373 21.60 -12.63 6.31
N ARG A 374 20.82 -11.55 6.50
CA ARG A 374 21.23 -10.15 6.27
C ARG A 374 21.05 -9.29 7.50
#